data_AF-A0A5N6E1A0-F1
#
_entry.id   AF-A0A5N6E1A0-F1
#
_cell.length_a   1.000
_cell.length_b   1.000
_cell.length_c   1.000
_cell.angle_alpha   90.00
_cell.angle_beta   90.00
_cell.angle_gamma   90.00
#
_symmetry.space_group_name_H-M   'P 1'
#
loop_
_entity.id
_entity.type
_entity.pdbx_description
1 polymer ?
#
loop_
_entity_poly.entity_id
_entity_poly.type
_entity_poly.pdbx_seq_one_letter_code
_entity_poly.pdbx_strand_id
1 'polypeptide(L)'
;MESFQCANWGQKQSAIACLRLGTKACKGCHLVMYCSKNCQAAHWPIHKLDCKSRIRKPDWRPAWEVENRVPHFIDSTDEEHTPVSMHGGSKYLWGNVPALDLLQLKDNEGEDYSQDLSILLAASGDFRNLVKTIASVPDRYCGRIHIDINDRDETVVTRNLIFLLVAFHLPPDIASEAIIHLWYSTFLPESLLQSICGAVCPNIREFLAASQVQLSGVLQKTWSCGSSTLAATLSRKEWNRVLSYLPDVPGMSYDKAAALHKSVTLAHSRRDYRDRALFPLHPSWRLSMLKFRSDGILLPFGASIEAFRVPNPTLFHNEHPWPMPDSADPLQGWTLTEVLQPSYGAKHDLYGQLYVHIKRDLETFCKRLHTLNLNISFFKKRCNGFARYISNTERRRNLL
;
A
#
# COMPACT_ATOMS: atom_id res chain seq x y z
N MET A 1 -16.47 -15.00 -4.32
CA MET A 1 -16.74 -13.57 -4.05
C MET A 1 -16.43 -13.33 -2.59
N GLU A 2 -15.42 -12.52 -2.28
CA GLU A 2 -15.12 -12.13 -0.91
C GLU A 2 -16.32 -11.39 -0.32
N SER A 3 -16.68 -11.78 0.90
CA SER A 3 -17.87 -11.25 1.56
C SER A 3 -17.49 -10.03 2.39
N PHE A 4 -18.04 -8.87 2.04
CA PHE A 4 -17.77 -7.62 2.75
C PHE A 4 -18.90 -7.27 3.70
N GLN A 5 -18.59 -6.52 4.75
CA GLN A 5 -19.59 -6.06 5.69
C GLN A 5 -20.63 -5.15 5.03
N CYS A 6 -21.84 -5.17 5.55
CA CYS A 6 -22.91 -4.28 5.15
C CYS A 6 -22.50 -2.82 5.39
N ALA A 7 -22.68 -1.95 4.40
CA ALA A 7 -22.34 -0.52 4.49
C ALA A 7 -23.15 0.27 5.54
N ASN A 8 -24.12 -0.37 6.21
CA ASN A 8 -24.90 0.23 7.27
C ASN A 8 -24.20 -0.02 8.63
N TRP A 9 -23.20 0.77 8.93
CA TRP A 9 -22.40 0.66 10.16
C TRP A 9 -22.99 1.41 11.36
N GLY A 10 -24.26 1.84 11.31
CA GLY A 10 -24.97 2.39 12.47
C GLY A 10 -24.47 3.81 12.82
N GLN A 11 -25.04 4.82 12.17
CA GLN A 11 -24.53 6.21 12.26
C GLN A 11 -25.26 7.10 13.27
N LYS A 12 -26.05 6.53 14.19
CA LYS A 12 -26.56 7.26 15.37
C LYS A 12 -25.78 6.78 16.59
N GLN A 13 -25.55 7.64 17.58
CA GLN A 13 -24.92 7.28 18.86
C GLN A 13 -25.59 6.10 19.58
N SER A 14 -26.79 5.67 19.16
CA SER A 14 -27.54 4.51 19.64
C SER A 14 -27.78 3.39 18.60
N ALA A 15 -27.31 3.54 17.36
CA ALA A 15 -27.55 2.55 16.30
C ALA A 15 -26.38 1.57 16.19
N ILE A 16 -26.68 0.29 16.38
CA ILE A 16 -25.71 -0.80 16.29
C ILE A 16 -25.24 -0.98 14.84
N ALA A 17 -23.93 -1.05 14.63
CA ALA A 17 -23.33 -1.37 13.35
C ALA A 17 -23.80 -2.73 12.84
N CYS A 18 -24.22 -2.81 11.57
CA CYS A 18 -24.60 -4.09 10.98
C CYS A 18 -23.35 -4.87 10.57
N LEU A 19 -22.95 -5.84 11.39
CA LEU A 19 -21.80 -6.72 11.13
C LEU A 19 -22.08 -7.84 10.10
N ARG A 20 -23.32 -7.91 9.59
CA ARG A 20 -23.69 -8.93 8.58
C ARG A 20 -23.03 -8.63 7.25
N LEU A 21 -22.75 -9.70 6.50
CA LEU A 21 -22.21 -9.62 5.15
C LEU A 21 -23.22 -8.99 4.18
N GLY A 22 -22.73 -8.08 3.35
CA GLY A 22 -23.45 -7.43 2.27
C GLY A 22 -23.56 -8.35 1.06
N THR A 23 -24.79 -8.64 0.65
CA THR A 23 -25.09 -9.53 -0.48
C THR A 23 -25.75 -8.80 -1.64
N LYS A 24 -26.16 -7.54 -1.44
CA LYS A 24 -26.92 -6.76 -2.41
C LYS A 24 -26.23 -5.43 -2.68
N ALA A 25 -25.72 -5.25 -3.89
CA ALA A 25 -25.14 -3.99 -4.33
C ALA A 25 -26.22 -2.90 -4.46
N CYS A 26 -25.86 -1.65 -4.16
CA CYS A 26 -26.69 -0.51 -4.52
C CYS A 26 -26.87 -0.46 -6.06
N LYS A 27 -28.10 -0.60 -6.54
CA LYS A 27 -28.41 -0.62 -7.98
C LYS A 27 -28.10 0.70 -8.71
N GLY A 28 -28.03 1.82 -7.99
CA GLY A 28 -27.77 3.13 -8.59
C GLY A 28 -26.29 3.44 -8.80
N CYS A 29 -25.41 2.93 -7.94
CA CYS A 29 -23.98 3.27 -7.95
C CYS A 29 -23.04 2.09 -8.09
N HIS A 30 -23.45 0.92 -7.60
CA HIS A 30 -22.63 -0.28 -7.41
C HIS A 30 -21.33 -0.01 -6.62
N LEU A 31 -21.34 0.99 -5.73
CA LEU A 31 -20.22 1.34 -4.85
C LEU A 31 -20.29 0.66 -3.48
N VAL A 32 -21.48 0.26 -3.03
CA VAL A 32 -21.68 -0.26 -1.66
C VAL A 32 -22.58 -1.49 -1.67
N MET A 33 -22.38 -2.35 -0.68
CA MET A 33 -23.12 -3.59 -0.46
C MET A 33 -23.97 -3.51 0.81
N TYR A 34 -25.16 -4.13 0.78
CA TYR A 34 -26.07 -4.22 1.91
C TYR A 34 -26.49 -5.67 2.17
N CYS A 35 -26.69 -6.03 3.44
CA CYS A 35 -27.24 -7.34 3.80
C CYS A 35 -28.75 -7.43 3.54
N SER A 36 -29.46 -6.29 3.53
CA SER A 36 -30.93 -6.23 3.39
C SER A 36 -31.41 -4.87 2.86
N LYS A 37 -32.65 -4.84 2.36
CA LYS A 37 -33.33 -3.58 1.96
C LYS A 37 -33.49 -2.63 3.16
N ASN A 38 -33.71 -3.16 4.37
CA ASN A 38 -33.86 -2.35 5.58
C ASN A 38 -32.55 -1.63 5.91
N CYS A 39 -31.40 -2.31 5.81
CA CYS A 39 -30.10 -1.66 6.01
C CYS A 39 -29.80 -0.62 4.92
N GLN A 40 -30.20 -0.88 3.67
CA GLN A 40 -30.11 0.12 2.61
C GLN A 40 -30.96 1.35 2.93
N ALA A 41 -32.22 1.17 3.35
CA ALA A 41 -33.12 2.27 3.71
C ALA A 41 -32.59 3.08 4.90
N ALA A 42 -32.02 2.39 5.91
CA ALA A 42 -31.40 3.03 7.07
C ALA A 42 -30.16 3.87 6.71
N HIS A 43 -29.31 3.38 5.80
CA HIS A 43 -28.11 4.09 5.35
C HIS A 43 -28.41 5.17 4.28
N TRP A 44 -29.55 5.09 3.61
CA TRP A 44 -29.91 5.97 2.47
C TRP A 44 -29.79 7.47 2.74
N PRO A 45 -30.16 8.03 3.91
CA PRO A 45 -30.04 9.46 4.18
C PRO A 45 -28.63 10.02 3.98
N ILE A 46 -27.60 9.21 4.21
CA ILE A 46 -26.19 9.56 3.99
C ILE A 46 -25.77 9.14 2.59
N HIS A 47 -25.99 7.87 2.24
CA HIS A 47 -25.53 7.33 0.95
C HIS A 47 -26.12 8.06 -0.27
N LYS A 48 -27.30 8.68 -0.16
CA LYS A 48 -27.91 9.44 -1.26
C LYS A 48 -27.01 10.58 -1.76
N LEU A 49 -26.18 11.17 -0.89
CA LEU A 49 -25.27 12.27 -1.24
C LEU A 49 -24.20 11.77 -2.23
N ASP A 50 -23.59 10.63 -1.93
CA ASP A 50 -22.66 9.95 -2.84
C ASP A 50 -23.37 9.39 -4.07
N CYS A 51 -24.50 8.72 -3.86
CA CYS A 51 -25.23 8.02 -4.91
C CYS A 51 -25.79 8.98 -5.97
N LYS A 52 -26.07 10.24 -5.61
CA LYS A 52 -26.59 11.27 -6.52
C LYS A 52 -25.59 12.40 -6.81
N SER A 53 -24.33 12.27 -6.38
CA SER A 53 -23.29 13.29 -6.57
C SER A 53 -23.14 13.71 -8.03
N ARG A 54 -22.87 15.01 -8.26
CA ARG A 54 -22.69 15.60 -9.60
C ARG A 54 -21.56 14.93 -10.38
N ILE A 55 -20.47 14.53 -9.72
CA ILE A 55 -19.32 13.86 -10.37
C ILE A 55 -19.71 12.53 -11.04
N ARG A 56 -20.79 11.90 -10.54
CA ARG A 56 -21.30 10.63 -11.07
C ARG A 56 -22.28 10.79 -12.22
N LYS A 57 -22.55 12.01 -12.66
CA LYS A 57 -23.45 12.25 -13.78
C LYS A 57 -22.71 11.98 -15.11
N PRO A 58 -23.34 11.32 -16.09
CA PRO A 58 -22.71 11.07 -17.40
C PRO A 58 -22.34 12.36 -18.15
N ASP A 59 -23.12 13.43 -17.95
CA ASP A 59 -22.90 14.78 -18.48
C ASP A 59 -21.93 15.61 -17.63
N TRP A 60 -21.30 15.05 -16.59
CA TRP A 60 -20.27 15.79 -15.87
C TRP A 60 -19.14 16.19 -16.82
N ARG A 61 -18.71 17.44 -16.69
CA ARG A 61 -17.59 18.04 -17.43
C ARG A 61 -16.60 18.65 -16.46
N PRO A 62 -15.31 18.67 -16.82
CA PRO A 62 -14.29 19.34 -16.05
C PRO A 62 -14.60 20.82 -15.80
N ALA A 63 -14.10 21.35 -14.68
CA ALA A 63 -14.31 22.74 -14.29
C ALA A 63 -13.99 23.75 -15.39
N TRP A 64 -12.81 23.65 -15.98
CA TRP A 64 -12.34 24.58 -17.00
C TRP A 64 -13.24 24.60 -18.25
N GLU A 65 -13.88 23.48 -18.60
CA GLU A 65 -14.80 23.40 -19.74
C GLU A 65 -16.12 24.11 -19.42
N VAL A 66 -16.68 23.86 -18.23
CA VAL A 66 -17.92 24.53 -17.78
C VAL A 66 -17.73 26.04 -17.59
N GLU A 67 -16.55 26.42 -17.10
CA GLU A 67 -16.17 27.80 -16.82
C GLU A 67 -15.64 28.54 -18.08
N ASN A 68 -15.53 27.86 -19.23
CA ASN A 68 -14.91 28.39 -20.46
C ASN A 68 -13.54 29.05 -20.23
N ARG A 69 -12.71 28.41 -19.40
CA ARG A 69 -11.38 28.91 -19.01
C ARG A 69 -10.27 28.07 -19.62
N VAL A 70 -9.11 28.68 -19.88
CA VAL A 70 -7.88 27.93 -20.19
C VAL A 70 -7.48 27.12 -18.94
N PRO A 71 -7.31 25.79 -19.04
CA PRO A 71 -6.94 24.98 -17.90
C PRO A 71 -5.50 25.27 -17.44
N HIS A 72 -5.24 25.14 -16.14
CA HIS A 72 -3.93 25.39 -15.51
C HIS A 72 -2.78 24.52 -16.03
N PHE A 73 -3.05 23.47 -16.82
CA PHE A 73 -2.02 22.61 -17.41
C PHE A 73 -1.66 22.97 -18.86
N ILE A 74 -2.30 24.00 -19.43
CA ILE A 74 -2.01 24.50 -20.80
C ILE A 74 -1.15 25.78 -20.75
N ASP A 75 -0.83 26.30 -19.56
CA ASP A 75 -0.26 27.64 -19.39
C ASP A 75 0.87 27.94 -20.40
N SER A 76 0.57 28.86 -21.30
CA SER A 76 1.27 29.10 -22.56
C SER A 76 2.35 30.19 -22.43
N THR A 77 2.81 30.46 -21.20
CA THR A 77 3.74 31.55 -20.90
C THR A 77 5.20 31.13 -20.77
N ASP A 78 5.52 29.83 -20.83
CA ASP A 78 6.90 29.34 -20.77
C ASP A 78 7.32 28.71 -22.11
N GLU A 79 7.93 29.54 -22.96
CA GLU A 79 8.84 29.11 -24.02
C GLU A 79 10.10 28.50 -23.36
N GLU A 80 10.01 27.28 -22.83
CA GLU A 80 11.10 26.31 -22.59
C GLU A 80 10.63 25.26 -21.57
N HIS A 81 10.21 24.10 -22.09
CA HIS A 81 10.29 22.80 -21.39
C HIS A 81 9.87 22.73 -19.90
N THR A 82 8.85 23.43 -19.42
CA THR A 82 8.36 23.21 -18.04
C THR A 82 7.70 21.84 -17.98
N PRO A 83 8.31 20.82 -17.32
CA PRO A 83 7.66 19.52 -17.16
C PRO A 83 6.39 19.75 -16.33
N VAL A 84 5.32 19.01 -16.64
CA VAL A 84 4.07 18.90 -15.85
C VAL A 84 4.34 19.30 -14.40
N SER A 85 3.93 20.52 -14.00
CA SER A 85 4.37 21.11 -12.73
C SER A 85 4.11 20.13 -11.58
N MET A 86 5.17 19.63 -10.94
CA MET A 86 5.07 18.65 -9.87
C MET A 86 4.57 19.36 -8.60
N HIS A 87 3.46 18.89 -8.03
CA HIS A 87 2.95 19.38 -6.74
C HIS A 87 3.08 18.27 -5.69
N GLY A 88 3.54 18.60 -4.49
CA GLY A 88 3.83 17.60 -3.44
C GLY A 88 5.26 17.09 -3.46
N GLY A 89 5.48 15.90 -2.91
CA GLY A 89 6.79 15.27 -2.86
C GLY A 89 7.17 14.51 -4.13
N SER A 90 8.37 13.92 -4.13
CA SER A 90 8.95 13.25 -5.31
C SER A 90 9.14 11.74 -5.13
N LYS A 91 8.67 11.16 -4.01
CA LYS A 91 8.78 9.73 -3.76
C LYS A 91 7.61 8.97 -4.39
N TYR A 92 7.85 7.72 -4.76
CA TYR A 92 6.86 6.79 -5.33
C TYR A 92 6.54 5.67 -4.34
N LEU A 93 6.10 6.02 -3.12
CA LEU A 93 5.91 5.03 -2.04
C LEU A 93 4.71 4.09 -2.25
N TRP A 94 3.78 4.47 -3.12
CA TRP A 94 2.66 3.63 -3.59
C TRP A 94 2.95 2.93 -4.91
N GLY A 95 4.10 3.21 -5.49
CA GLY A 95 4.48 2.66 -6.77
C GLY A 95 4.14 3.52 -7.97
N ASN A 96 4.84 3.23 -9.06
CA ASN A 96 4.72 3.89 -10.35
C ASN A 96 4.83 2.92 -11.55
N VAL A 97 4.98 1.63 -11.27
CA VAL A 97 4.84 0.56 -12.26
C VAL A 97 4.02 -0.59 -11.63
N PRO A 98 3.30 -1.37 -12.44
CA PRO A 98 2.53 -2.50 -11.93
C PRO A 98 3.42 -3.55 -11.24
N ALA A 99 2.86 -4.25 -10.27
CA ALA A 99 3.49 -5.42 -9.65
C ALA A 99 3.68 -6.53 -10.67
N LEU A 100 4.88 -7.11 -10.69
CA LEU A 100 5.25 -8.20 -11.58
C LEU A 100 5.57 -9.46 -10.77
N ASP A 101 5.06 -10.59 -11.24
CA ASP A 101 5.65 -11.89 -10.90
C ASP A 101 6.96 -12.00 -11.69
N LEU A 102 8.08 -11.92 -10.97
CA LEU A 102 9.41 -11.94 -11.58
C LEU A 102 9.82 -13.34 -12.04
N LEU A 103 9.20 -14.38 -11.48
CA LEU A 103 9.50 -15.75 -11.87
C LEU A 103 8.60 -16.20 -13.03
N GLN A 104 7.29 -15.94 -12.94
CA GLN A 104 6.29 -16.55 -13.83
C GLN A 104 6.54 -18.06 -13.98
N LEU A 105 6.85 -18.71 -12.84
CA LEU A 105 7.52 -20.02 -12.80
C LEU A 105 6.80 -21.09 -13.62
N LYS A 106 5.46 -21.07 -13.55
CA LYS A 106 4.59 -21.98 -14.29
C LYS A 106 4.80 -21.86 -15.81
N ASP A 107 4.94 -20.65 -16.32
CA ASP A 107 4.98 -20.37 -17.75
C ASP A 107 6.42 -20.43 -18.31
N ASN A 108 7.43 -20.12 -17.48
CA ASN A 108 8.83 -20.08 -17.87
C ASN A 108 9.55 -21.43 -17.67
N GLU A 109 9.52 -21.99 -16.46
CA GLU A 109 10.24 -23.23 -16.11
C GLU A 109 9.31 -24.46 -16.05
N GLY A 110 8.00 -24.23 -15.98
CA GLY A 110 6.99 -25.26 -15.94
C GLY A 110 6.43 -25.48 -14.54
N GLU A 111 5.24 -26.09 -14.52
CA GLU A 111 4.49 -26.34 -13.31
C GLU A 111 5.27 -27.18 -12.28
N ASP A 112 6.02 -28.19 -12.72
CA ASP A 112 6.72 -29.16 -11.87
C ASP A 112 8.16 -28.76 -11.50
N TYR A 113 8.57 -27.52 -11.78
CA TYR A 113 9.90 -27.05 -11.41
C TYR A 113 10.11 -27.08 -9.89
N SER A 114 11.24 -27.64 -9.45
CA SER A 114 11.51 -27.89 -8.03
C SER A 114 12.95 -27.60 -7.60
N GLN A 115 13.77 -27.01 -8.48
CA GLN A 115 15.15 -26.66 -8.16
C GLN A 115 15.21 -25.33 -7.41
N ASP A 116 16.34 -25.09 -6.73
CA ASP A 116 16.56 -23.86 -5.97
C ASP A 116 16.63 -22.62 -6.89
N LEU A 117 15.98 -21.54 -6.46
CA LEU A 117 15.90 -20.26 -7.17
C LEU A 117 16.66 -19.17 -6.41
N SER A 118 17.26 -18.24 -7.14
CA SER A 118 17.80 -16.99 -6.55
C SER A 118 17.20 -15.77 -7.24
N ILE A 119 16.71 -14.82 -6.46
CA ILE A 119 16.07 -13.59 -6.93
C ILE A 119 16.87 -12.39 -6.41
N LEU A 120 17.18 -11.45 -7.32
CA LEU A 120 17.89 -10.22 -6.99
C LEU A 120 17.00 -8.99 -7.18
N LEU A 121 16.60 -8.35 -6.08
CA LEU A 121 15.91 -7.06 -6.05
C LEU A 121 16.91 -5.94 -5.74
N ALA A 122 17.76 -5.58 -6.71
CA ALA A 122 18.91 -4.67 -6.49
C ALA A 122 18.55 -3.20 -6.23
N ALA A 123 17.41 -2.76 -6.76
CA ALA A 123 16.77 -1.47 -6.48
C ALA A 123 15.28 -1.77 -6.32
N SER A 124 14.93 -2.37 -5.18
CA SER A 124 13.63 -2.99 -4.98
C SER A 124 12.47 -2.03 -5.21
N GLY A 125 12.67 -0.73 -4.97
CA GLY A 125 11.56 0.21 -4.90
C GLY A 125 10.62 -0.25 -3.79
N ASP A 126 9.31 -0.15 -4.01
CA ASP A 126 8.33 -0.65 -3.04
C ASP A 126 8.25 -2.21 -2.99
N PHE A 127 7.36 -2.71 -2.16
CA PHE A 127 7.30 -4.13 -1.78
C PHE A 127 6.53 -5.01 -2.80
N ARG A 128 5.99 -4.45 -3.89
CA ARG A 128 4.96 -5.10 -4.73
C ARG A 128 5.47 -6.31 -5.50
N ASN A 129 6.67 -6.23 -6.05
CA ASN A 129 7.23 -7.30 -6.87
C ASN A 129 7.57 -8.52 -6.01
N LEU A 130 8.07 -8.30 -4.79
CA LEU A 130 8.31 -9.39 -3.86
C LEU A 130 7.00 -10.10 -3.49
N VAL A 131 5.99 -9.31 -3.09
CA VAL A 131 4.66 -9.83 -2.72
C VAL A 131 4.08 -10.64 -3.88
N LYS A 132 4.02 -10.05 -5.08
CA LYS A 132 3.44 -10.68 -6.26
C LYS A 132 4.18 -11.95 -6.64
N THR A 133 5.51 -11.92 -6.68
CA THR A 133 6.34 -13.08 -7.04
C THR A 133 6.12 -14.23 -6.06
N ILE A 134 6.24 -13.98 -4.76
CA ILE A 134 6.12 -15.03 -3.73
C ILE A 134 4.70 -15.57 -3.61
N ALA A 135 3.69 -14.70 -3.77
CA ALA A 135 2.29 -15.13 -3.81
C ALA A 135 1.94 -15.97 -5.05
N SER A 136 2.71 -15.82 -6.14
CA SER A 136 2.48 -16.53 -7.42
C SER A 136 3.29 -17.81 -7.56
N VAL A 137 4.24 -18.10 -6.66
CA VAL A 137 4.95 -19.38 -6.65
C VAL A 137 3.92 -20.52 -6.56
N PRO A 138 4.01 -21.59 -7.36
CA PRO A 138 3.08 -22.73 -7.30
C PRO A 138 3.10 -23.47 -5.95
N ASP A 139 1.95 -24.00 -5.52
CA ASP A 139 1.83 -24.69 -4.22
C ASP A 139 2.73 -25.92 -4.08
N ARG A 140 2.98 -26.64 -5.18
CA ARG A 140 3.84 -27.83 -5.20
C ARG A 140 5.35 -27.54 -5.25
N TYR A 141 5.74 -26.28 -5.39
CA TYR A 141 7.17 -25.92 -5.40
C TYR A 141 7.80 -26.23 -4.05
N CYS A 142 8.84 -27.04 -4.04
CA CYS A 142 9.52 -27.52 -2.84
C CYS A 142 11.00 -27.10 -2.75
N GLY A 143 11.51 -26.40 -3.76
CA GLY A 143 12.88 -25.87 -3.78
C GLY A 143 13.08 -24.75 -2.76
N ARG A 144 14.33 -24.38 -2.50
CA ARG A 144 14.66 -23.18 -1.73
C ARG A 144 14.58 -21.95 -2.63
N ILE A 145 14.14 -20.82 -2.08
CA ILE A 145 14.22 -19.53 -2.78
C ILE A 145 15.11 -18.59 -1.97
N HIS A 146 16.24 -18.21 -2.54
CA HIS A 146 17.11 -17.17 -2.01
C HIS A 146 16.71 -15.82 -2.61
N ILE A 147 16.60 -14.78 -1.79
CA ILE A 147 16.15 -13.45 -2.21
C ILE A 147 17.07 -12.40 -1.60
N ASP A 148 17.80 -11.68 -2.45
CA ASP A 148 18.59 -10.53 -2.03
C ASP A 148 17.83 -9.24 -2.35
N ILE A 149 17.49 -8.46 -1.31
CA ILE A 149 16.73 -7.20 -1.40
C ILE A 149 17.64 -6.04 -1.03
N ASN A 150 17.72 -5.04 -1.92
CA ASN A 150 18.51 -3.84 -1.70
C ASN A 150 17.80 -2.60 -2.25
N ASP A 151 17.95 -1.49 -1.54
CA ASP A 151 17.66 -0.16 -2.08
C ASP A 151 18.62 0.88 -1.49
N ARG A 152 18.74 2.03 -2.15
CA ARG A 152 19.54 3.17 -1.68
C ARG A 152 18.70 4.17 -0.90
N ASP A 153 17.40 4.27 -1.18
CA ASP A 153 16.51 5.25 -0.55
C ASP A 153 16.14 4.79 0.86
N GLU A 154 16.48 5.61 1.84
CA GLU A 154 16.30 5.27 3.25
C GLU A 154 14.83 5.07 3.64
N THR A 155 13.90 5.83 3.04
CA THR A 155 12.46 5.69 3.29
C THR A 155 11.96 4.36 2.74
N VAL A 156 12.39 3.99 1.54
CA VAL A 156 12.05 2.71 0.91
C VAL A 156 12.58 1.54 1.73
N VAL A 157 13.87 1.55 2.08
CA VAL A 157 14.50 0.51 2.90
C VAL A 157 13.77 0.35 4.23
N THR A 158 13.50 1.47 4.92
CA THR A 158 12.84 1.43 6.22
C THR A 158 11.43 0.85 6.12
N ARG A 159 10.64 1.29 5.14
CA ARG A 159 9.27 0.80 4.93
C ARG A 159 9.23 -0.69 4.57
N ASN A 160 10.05 -1.12 3.61
CA ASN A 160 10.09 -2.52 3.19
C ASN A 160 10.52 -3.45 4.32
N LEU A 161 11.48 -3.03 5.15
CA LEU A 161 11.87 -3.81 6.32
C LEU A 161 10.75 -3.86 7.36
N ILE A 162 10.03 -2.76 7.62
CA ILE A 162 8.86 -2.78 8.51
C ILE A 162 7.80 -3.77 7.97
N PHE A 163 7.51 -3.77 6.68
CA PHE A 163 6.52 -4.69 6.09
C PHE A 163 6.94 -6.15 6.23
N LEU A 164 8.22 -6.46 5.99
CA LEU A 164 8.77 -7.79 6.22
C LEU A 164 8.69 -8.19 7.69
N LEU A 165 9.08 -7.32 8.62
CA LEU A 165 9.02 -7.62 10.05
C LEU A 165 7.58 -7.83 10.52
N VAL A 166 6.63 -7.04 10.02
CA VAL A 166 5.19 -7.25 10.27
C VAL A 166 4.76 -8.64 9.75
N ALA A 167 5.15 -9.02 8.53
CA ALA A 167 4.82 -10.32 7.95
C ALA A 167 5.44 -11.51 8.71
N PHE A 168 6.63 -11.33 9.28
CA PHE A 168 7.34 -12.38 10.04
C PHE A 168 6.83 -12.55 11.48
N HIS A 169 6.24 -11.52 12.09
CA HIS A 169 5.90 -11.53 13.52
C HIS A 169 4.40 -11.52 13.82
N LEU A 170 3.54 -11.18 12.86
CA LEU A 170 2.09 -11.19 13.03
C LEU A 170 1.43 -12.35 12.26
N PRO A 171 0.27 -12.85 12.74
CA PRO A 171 -0.54 -13.80 11.98
C PRO A 171 -0.89 -13.27 10.57
N PRO A 172 -0.98 -14.12 9.54
CA PRO A 172 -1.13 -13.67 8.14
C PRO A 172 -2.32 -12.74 7.86
N ASP A 173 -3.45 -12.94 8.52
CA ASP A 173 -4.66 -12.11 8.40
C ASP A 173 -4.45 -10.71 9.01
N ILE A 174 -3.78 -10.62 10.16
CA ILE A 174 -3.43 -9.35 10.81
C ILE A 174 -2.29 -8.66 10.07
N ALA A 175 -1.25 -9.40 9.68
CA ALA A 175 -0.07 -8.89 8.97
C ALA A 175 -0.47 -8.26 7.64
N SER A 176 -1.32 -8.92 6.85
CA SER A 176 -1.80 -8.38 5.58
C SER A 176 -2.62 -7.09 5.77
N GLU A 177 -3.37 -6.94 6.87
CA GLU A 177 -4.13 -5.72 7.19
C GLU A 177 -3.19 -4.58 7.62
N ALA A 178 -2.21 -4.91 8.46
CA ALA A 178 -1.19 -3.98 8.89
C ALA A 178 -0.39 -3.45 7.69
N ILE A 179 0.06 -4.33 6.81
CA ILE A 179 0.87 -3.95 5.65
C ILE A 179 0.07 -3.09 4.68
N ILE A 180 -1.18 -3.46 4.31
CA ILE A 180 -1.96 -2.67 3.35
C ILE A 180 -2.20 -1.24 3.85
N HIS A 181 -2.46 -1.04 5.14
CA HIS A 181 -2.69 0.28 5.71
C HIS A 181 -1.41 1.06 5.95
N LEU A 182 -0.32 0.44 6.41
CA LEU A 182 0.99 1.09 6.46
C LEU A 182 1.46 1.52 5.07
N TRP A 183 1.10 0.75 4.04
CA TRP A 183 1.51 1.05 2.68
C TRP A 183 0.66 2.16 2.06
N TYR A 184 -0.66 1.99 2.02
CA TYR A 184 -1.56 2.76 1.15
C TYR A 184 -2.51 3.71 1.88
N SER A 185 -2.58 3.68 3.22
CA SER A 185 -3.48 4.53 3.99
C SER A 185 -2.73 5.62 4.75
N THR A 186 -3.26 6.84 4.74
CA THR A 186 -2.75 7.99 5.51
C THR A 186 -2.97 7.81 7.01
N PHE A 187 -3.99 7.08 7.40
CA PHE A 187 -4.33 6.84 8.80
C PHE A 187 -4.44 5.34 9.07
N LEU A 188 -4.28 4.96 10.33
CA LEU A 188 -4.49 3.60 10.82
C LEU A 188 -5.41 3.62 12.05
N PRO A 189 -6.09 2.50 12.34
CA PRO A 189 -6.64 2.24 13.67
C PRO A 189 -5.51 2.17 14.71
N GLU A 190 -5.77 2.74 15.89
CA GLU A 190 -4.82 2.73 17.02
C GLU A 190 -4.41 1.30 17.42
N SER A 191 -5.37 0.39 17.52
CA SER A 191 -5.09 -1.02 17.84
C SER A 191 -4.19 -1.72 16.82
N LEU A 192 -4.29 -1.32 15.54
CA LEU A 192 -3.46 -1.88 14.47
C LEU A 192 -2.03 -1.37 14.60
N LEU A 193 -1.84 -0.06 14.83
CA LEU A 193 -0.51 0.50 15.06
C LEU A 193 0.15 -0.09 16.32
N GLN A 194 -0.61 -0.27 17.41
CA GLN A 194 -0.10 -0.91 18.63
C GLN A 194 0.37 -2.35 18.36
N SER A 195 -0.37 -3.11 17.55
CA SER A 195 0.02 -4.46 17.14
C SER A 195 1.31 -4.45 16.31
N ILE A 196 1.45 -3.50 15.38
CA ILE A 196 2.68 -3.31 14.58
C ILE A 196 3.87 -2.96 15.50
N CYS A 197 3.72 -1.96 16.35
CA CYS A 197 4.79 -1.51 17.25
C CYS A 197 5.20 -2.61 18.24
N GLY A 198 4.23 -3.33 18.82
CA GLY A 198 4.48 -4.45 19.73
C GLY A 198 5.22 -5.61 19.07
N ALA A 199 4.95 -5.89 17.80
CA ALA A 199 5.63 -6.94 17.05
C ALA A 199 7.05 -6.54 16.60
N VAL A 200 7.24 -5.29 16.17
CA VAL A 200 8.48 -4.84 15.50
C VAL A 200 9.49 -4.21 16.47
N CYS A 201 9.05 -3.29 17.33
CA CYS A 201 9.96 -2.43 18.09
C CYS A 201 10.79 -3.16 19.15
N PRO A 202 10.22 -4.05 20.00
CA PRO A 202 10.99 -4.78 21.02
C PRO A 202 12.14 -5.58 20.40
N ASN A 203 11.86 -6.29 19.31
CA ASN A 203 12.82 -7.12 18.58
C ASN A 203 14.06 -6.35 18.12
N ILE A 204 13.89 -5.10 17.67
CA ILE A 204 14.98 -4.24 17.24
C ILE A 204 15.68 -3.61 18.46
N ARG A 205 14.93 -3.10 19.45
CA ARG A 205 15.49 -2.46 20.64
C ARG A 205 16.41 -3.42 21.42
N GLU A 206 15.96 -4.65 21.67
CA GLU A 206 16.75 -5.67 22.37
C GLU A 206 18.03 -6.03 21.60
N PHE A 207 17.92 -6.20 20.28
CA PHE A 207 19.07 -6.47 19.42
C PHE A 207 20.12 -5.35 19.47
N LEU A 208 19.67 -4.10 19.40
CA LEU A 208 20.55 -2.95 19.46
C LEU A 208 21.22 -2.76 20.83
N ALA A 209 20.53 -3.15 21.91
CA ALA A 209 21.06 -3.11 23.27
C ALA A 209 22.11 -4.22 23.51
N ALA A 210 21.89 -5.42 22.96
CA ALA A 210 22.83 -6.54 23.08
C ALA A 210 24.10 -6.39 22.23
N SER A 211 24.04 -5.57 21.17
CA SER A 211 25.16 -5.40 20.24
C SER A 211 26.19 -4.39 20.77
N GLN A 212 27.36 -4.86 21.24
CA GLN A 212 28.47 -4.00 21.72
C GLN A 212 29.28 -3.29 20.62
N VAL A 213 28.87 -3.40 19.35
CA VAL A 213 29.66 -2.95 18.19
C VAL A 213 29.80 -1.41 18.15
N GLN A 214 31.03 -0.95 17.83
CA GLN A 214 31.38 0.45 17.55
C GLN A 214 30.42 1.12 16.54
N LEU A 215 30.19 2.42 16.70
CA LEU A 215 29.28 3.27 15.90
C LEU A 215 29.40 3.16 14.37
N SER A 216 30.52 2.65 13.84
CA SER A 216 30.83 2.54 12.41
C SER A 216 30.56 1.17 11.78
N GLY A 217 30.24 0.13 12.56
CA GLY A 217 30.01 -1.23 12.06
C GLY A 217 28.60 -1.47 11.49
N VAL A 218 28.50 -2.41 10.56
CA VAL A 218 27.21 -2.94 10.07
C VAL A 218 26.75 -4.05 11.03
N LEU A 219 25.47 -4.03 11.39
CA LEU A 219 24.83 -4.97 12.29
C LEU A 219 23.87 -5.87 11.49
N GLN A 220 23.95 -7.18 11.72
CA GLN A 220 23.03 -8.15 11.13
C GLN A 220 22.14 -8.77 12.20
N LYS A 221 20.84 -8.82 11.94
CA LYS A 221 19.88 -9.62 12.70
C LYS A 221 19.15 -10.57 11.77
N THR A 222 18.93 -11.79 12.23
CA THR A 222 18.17 -12.82 11.54
C THR A 222 16.91 -13.17 12.32
N TRP A 223 15.79 -13.29 11.62
CA TRP A 223 14.51 -13.80 12.10
C TRP A 223 14.11 -15.04 11.31
N SER A 224 13.28 -15.87 11.91
CA SER A 224 12.75 -17.09 11.29
C SER A 224 11.24 -17.15 11.44
N CYS A 225 10.57 -17.71 10.42
CA CYS A 225 9.14 -17.95 10.38
C CYS A 225 8.93 -19.27 9.62
N GLY A 226 8.60 -20.35 10.34
CA GLY A 226 8.62 -21.69 9.76
C GLY A 226 10.01 -22.06 9.22
N SER A 227 10.06 -22.49 7.96
CA SER A 227 11.30 -22.74 7.21
C SER A 227 11.93 -21.49 6.59
N SER A 228 11.25 -20.35 6.63
CA SER A 228 11.74 -19.11 6.04
C SER A 228 12.58 -18.30 7.01
N THR A 229 13.58 -17.59 6.48
CA THR A 229 14.49 -16.73 7.22
C THR A 229 14.57 -15.33 6.60
N LEU A 230 14.71 -14.31 7.45
CA LEU A 230 14.98 -12.94 7.08
C LEU A 230 16.25 -12.49 7.80
N ALA A 231 17.32 -12.19 7.07
CA ALA A 231 18.52 -11.57 7.60
C ALA A 231 18.60 -10.12 7.10
N ALA A 232 18.60 -9.15 7.99
CA ALA A 232 18.77 -7.74 7.63
C ALA A 232 20.09 -7.20 8.15
N THR A 233 20.84 -6.55 7.26
CA THR A 233 22.22 -6.11 7.51
C THR A 233 22.31 -4.61 7.27
N LEU A 234 22.25 -3.84 8.36
CA LEU A 234 22.14 -2.38 8.38
C LEU A 234 23.08 -1.76 9.42
N SER A 235 23.49 -0.51 9.23
CA SER A 235 24.20 0.27 10.24
C SER A 235 23.30 0.58 11.45
N ARG A 236 23.90 0.88 12.61
CA ARG A 236 23.13 1.30 13.81
C ARG A 236 22.24 2.53 13.54
N LYS A 237 22.71 3.48 12.73
CA LYS A 237 21.91 4.65 12.32
C LYS A 237 20.65 4.23 11.57
N GLU A 238 20.76 3.27 10.66
CA GLU A 238 19.63 2.76 9.88
C GLU A 238 18.66 1.95 10.76
N TRP A 239 19.15 1.19 11.72
CA TRP A 239 18.28 0.53 12.71
C TRP A 239 17.49 1.52 13.58
N ASN A 240 18.16 2.56 14.08
CA ASN A 240 17.49 3.64 14.81
C ASN A 240 16.47 4.37 13.92
N ARG A 241 16.75 4.47 12.62
CA ARG A 241 15.82 5.03 11.65
C ARG A 241 14.55 4.19 11.54
N VAL A 242 14.65 2.86 11.51
CA VAL A 242 13.47 1.96 11.53
C VAL A 242 12.61 2.21 12.76
N LEU A 243 13.23 2.30 13.95
CA LEU A 243 12.49 2.63 15.18
C LEU A 243 11.83 4.01 15.13
N SER A 244 12.47 5.01 14.50
CA SER A 244 11.89 6.34 14.37
C SER A 244 10.64 6.40 13.48
N TYR A 245 10.41 5.39 12.63
CA TYR A 245 9.21 5.23 11.80
C TYR A 245 8.04 4.56 12.56
N LEU A 246 8.28 4.10 13.78
CA LEU A 246 7.29 3.50 14.67
C LEU A 246 7.41 4.11 16.07
N PRO A 247 7.17 5.43 16.21
CA PRO A 247 7.34 6.11 17.49
C PRO A 247 6.25 5.66 18.47
N ASP A 248 6.57 5.65 19.77
CA ASP A 248 5.60 5.30 20.81
C ASP A 248 4.46 6.33 20.90
N VAL A 249 4.72 7.58 20.50
CA VAL A 249 3.73 8.65 20.39
C VAL A 249 3.78 9.23 18.97
N PRO A 250 2.64 9.34 18.26
CA PRO A 250 2.58 9.99 16.96
C PRO A 250 3.13 11.41 17.02
N GLY A 251 4.06 11.76 16.12
CA GLY A 251 4.64 13.10 16.07
C GLY A 251 3.70 14.19 15.55
N MET A 252 2.48 13.84 15.14
CA MET A 252 1.52 14.74 14.53
C MET A 252 0.10 14.37 14.95
N SER A 253 -0.77 15.37 15.17
CA SER A 253 -2.20 15.13 15.41
C SER A 253 -2.93 14.72 14.13
N TYR A 254 -4.07 14.05 14.28
CA TYR A 254 -4.95 13.70 13.17
C TYR A 254 -5.29 14.91 12.29
N ASP A 255 -5.72 16.03 12.89
CA ASP A 255 -6.15 17.22 12.16
C ASP A 255 -5.02 17.85 11.35
N LYS A 256 -3.81 17.95 11.93
CA LYS A 256 -2.63 18.47 11.23
C LYS A 256 -2.24 17.56 10.06
N ALA A 257 -2.25 16.25 10.25
CA ALA A 257 -1.95 15.27 9.21
C ALA A 257 -3.01 15.27 8.08
N ALA A 258 -4.29 15.38 8.43
CA ALA A 258 -5.39 15.45 7.48
C ALA A 258 -5.34 16.74 6.64
N ALA A 259 -5.04 17.86 7.27
CA ALA A 259 -4.85 19.14 6.58
C ALA A 259 -3.64 19.08 5.63
N LEU A 260 -2.51 18.51 6.06
CA LEU A 260 -1.31 18.33 5.23
C LEU A 260 -1.56 17.40 4.03
N HIS A 261 -2.28 16.29 4.24
CA HIS A 261 -2.65 15.40 3.13
C HIS A 261 -3.50 16.14 2.09
N LYS A 262 -4.57 16.81 2.54
CA LYS A 262 -5.51 17.53 1.65
C LYS A 262 -4.88 18.74 0.97
N SER A 263 -3.92 19.42 1.60
CA SER A 263 -3.21 20.56 0.97
C SER A 263 -2.37 20.14 -0.24
N VAL A 264 -2.07 18.83 -0.38
CA VAL A 264 -1.43 18.27 -1.56
C VAL A 264 -2.44 17.59 -2.48
N THR A 265 -3.20 16.61 -1.99
CA THR A 265 -4.06 15.77 -2.84
C THR A 265 -5.30 16.48 -3.37
N LEU A 266 -5.75 17.55 -2.70
CA LEU A 266 -6.94 18.35 -3.05
C LEU A 266 -6.63 19.85 -3.24
N ALA A 267 -5.36 20.20 -3.42
CA ALA A 267 -4.92 21.59 -3.63
C ALA A 267 -5.77 22.31 -4.70
N HIS A 268 -6.26 23.52 -4.41
CA HIS A 268 -7.14 24.25 -5.33
C HIS A 268 -6.45 24.50 -6.69
N SER A 269 -5.17 24.86 -6.68
CA SER A 269 -4.34 25.07 -7.88
C SER A 269 -4.21 23.81 -8.76
N ARG A 270 -4.54 22.63 -8.24
CA ARG A 270 -4.44 21.34 -8.93
C ARG A 270 -5.78 20.80 -9.39
N ARG A 271 -6.86 21.60 -9.30
CA ARG A 271 -8.23 21.18 -9.70
C ARG A 271 -8.29 20.68 -11.13
N ASP A 272 -7.69 21.40 -12.08
CA ASP A 272 -7.76 21.02 -13.50
C ASP A 272 -6.97 19.73 -13.79
N TYR A 273 -5.87 19.48 -13.09
CA TYR A 273 -5.12 18.22 -13.20
C TYR A 273 -5.96 17.04 -12.69
N ARG A 274 -6.64 17.21 -11.56
CA ARG A 274 -7.55 16.18 -11.02
C ARG A 274 -8.74 15.95 -11.93
N ASP A 275 -9.41 17.00 -12.39
CA ASP A 275 -10.58 16.88 -13.26
C ASP A 275 -10.19 16.21 -14.59
N ARG A 276 -8.99 16.47 -15.12
CA ARG A 276 -8.42 15.76 -16.28
C ARG A 276 -8.25 14.27 -16.03
N ALA A 277 -7.76 13.89 -14.86
CA ALA A 277 -7.63 12.48 -14.48
C ALA A 277 -8.99 11.79 -14.29
N LEU A 278 -10.02 12.52 -13.83
CA LEU A 278 -11.37 11.99 -13.60
C LEU A 278 -12.20 11.87 -14.88
N PHE A 279 -11.99 12.75 -15.85
CA PHE A 279 -12.77 12.82 -17.09
C PHE A 279 -12.94 11.50 -17.84
N PRO A 280 -11.88 10.72 -18.13
CA PRO A 280 -12.02 9.47 -18.88
C PRO A 280 -12.64 8.32 -18.06
N LEU A 281 -12.81 8.49 -16.74
CA LEU A 281 -13.25 7.40 -15.87
C LEU A 281 -14.77 7.19 -15.91
N HIS A 282 -15.18 5.94 -15.68
CA HIS A 282 -16.57 5.60 -15.41
C HIS A 282 -17.13 6.44 -14.24
N PRO A 283 -18.40 6.90 -14.27
CA PRO A 283 -18.88 7.88 -13.29
C PRO A 283 -18.73 7.47 -11.83
N SER A 284 -18.98 6.19 -11.50
CA SER A 284 -18.75 5.70 -10.13
C SER A 284 -17.27 5.65 -9.74
N TRP A 285 -16.36 5.39 -10.68
CA TRP A 285 -14.91 5.35 -10.40
C TRP A 285 -14.39 6.75 -10.06
N ARG A 286 -14.92 7.79 -10.72
CA ARG A 286 -14.62 9.18 -10.37
C ARG A 286 -14.86 9.46 -8.88
N LEU A 287 -16.01 9.00 -8.37
CA LEU A 287 -16.35 9.20 -6.97
C LEU A 287 -15.47 8.36 -6.03
N SER A 288 -15.17 7.10 -6.37
CA SER A 288 -14.23 6.29 -5.57
C SER A 288 -12.85 6.93 -5.47
N MET A 289 -12.33 7.46 -6.59
CA MET A 289 -11.05 8.18 -6.62
C MET A 289 -11.07 9.46 -5.79
N LEU A 290 -12.15 10.26 -5.89
CA LEU A 290 -12.31 11.45 -5.06
C LEU A 290 -12.39 11.11 -3.57
N LYS A 291 -13.09 10.04 -3.20
CA LYS A 291 -13.17 9.59 -1.81
C LYS A 291 -11.79 9.21 -1.28
N PHE A 292 -11.03 8.39 -2.02
CA PHE A 292 -9.67 8.03 -1.62
C PHE A 292 -8.76 9.27 -1.49
N ARG A 293 -8.84 10.23 -2.42
CA ARG A 293 -8.05 11.48 -2.36
C ARG A 293 -8.43 12.39 -1.19
N SER A 294 -9.68 12.34 -0.74
CA SER A 294 -10.17 13.10 0.41
C SER A 294 -9.80 12.45 1.74
N ASP A 295 -10.06 11.16 1.85
CA ASP A 295 -9.98 10.44 3.13
C ASP A 295 -8.57 9.89 3.34
N GLY A 296 -7.85 9.58 2.26
CA GLY A 296 -6.50 9.02 2.25
C GLY A 296 -6.43 7.55 2.68
N ILE A 297 -7.56 6.87 2.82
CA ILE A 297 -7.63 5.50 3.36
C ILE A 297 -8.03 4.53 2.23
N LEU A 298 -7.20 3.51 2.00
CA LEU A 298 -7.51 2.44 1.06
C LEU A 298 -8.43 1.42 1.73
N LEU A 299 -9.72 1.56 1.47
CA LEU A 299 -10.77 0.66 1.96
C LEU A 299 -11.92 0.57 0.93
N PRO A 300 -12.75 -0.48 1.02
CA PRO A 300 -14.04 -0.52 0.33
C PRO A 300 -14.88 0.74 0.60
N PHE A 301 -15.55 1.29 -0.42
CA PHE A 301 -16.25 2.58 -0.35
C PHE A 301 -17.28 2.64 0.79
N GLY A 302 -17.93 1.51 1.10
CA GLY A 302 -18.93 1.41 2.16
C GLY A 302 -18.39 1.11 3.56
N ALA A 303 -17.08 0.90 3.71
CA ALA A 303 -16.46 0.61 5.00
C ALA A 303 -16.42 1.85 5.91
N SER A 304 -16.45 1.62 7.23
CA SER A 304 -16.28 2.70 8.19
C SER A 304 -14.81 3.10 8.30
N ILE A 305 -14.56 4.40 8.36
CA ILE A 305 -13.24 5.02 8.59
C ILE A 305 -13.14 5.63 10.00
N GLU A 306 -14.09 5.33 10.90
CA GLU A 306 -14.18 5.98 12.20
C GLU A 306 -12.95 5.73 13.08
N ALA A 307 -12.45 4.49 13.07
CA ALA A 307 -11.27 4.10 13.84
C ALA A 307 -9.96 4.65 13.27
N PHE A 308 -9.93 5.08 12.01
CA PHE A 308 -8.74 5.54 11.31
C PHE A 308 -8.40 6.97 11.72
N ARG A 309 -7.71 7.10 12.86
CA ARG A 309 -7.40 8.39 13.49
C ARG A 309 -5.92 8.60 13.76
N VAL A 310 -5.09 7.56 13.65
CA VAL A 310 -3.66 7.69 13.90
C VAL A 310 -2.93 7.96 12.60
N PRO A 311 -2.18 9.07 12.46
CA PRO A 311 -1.38 9.31 11.26
C PRO A 311 -0.40 8.18 11.01
N ASN A 312 -0.34 7.72 9.77
CA ASN A 312 0.60 6.68 9.35
C ASN A 312 2.04 7.19 9.53
N PRO A 313 2.80 6.63 10.49
CA PRO A 313 4.11 7.17 10.82
C PRO A 313 5.14 6.94 9.70
N THR A 314 4.84 6.06 8.74
CA THR A 314 5.68 5.80 7.57
C THR A 314 5.38 6.71 6.37
N LEU A 315 4.31 7.51 6.44
CA LEU A 315 3.96 8.55 5.46
C LEU A 315 4.17 9.96 6.03
N PHE A 316 3.99 10.12 7.34
CA PHE A 316 4.17 11.40 8.06
C PHE A 316 5.50 11.45 8.84
N HIS A 317 6.56 10.81 8.32
CA HIS A 317 7.87 10.78 8.97
C HIS A 317 8.61 12.12 8.84
N ASN A 318 8.87 12.80 9.97
CA ASN A 318 9.43 14.15 10.10
C ASN A 318 8.57 15.25 9.44
N GLU A 319 8.25 16.32 10.18
CA GLU A 319 7.31 17.34 9.73
C GLU A 319 7.73 17.98 8.40
N HIS A 320 6.87 17.81 7.39
CA HIS A 320 6.85 18.48 6.07
C HIS A 320 7.98 18.11 5.07
N PRO A 321 7.64 17.98 3.76
CA PRO A 321 6.31 17.88 3.15
C PRO A 321 5.81 16.42 3.03
N TRP A 322 4.52 16.27 2.69
CA TRP A 322 3.96 14.98 2.23
C TRP A 322 4.87 14.35 1.15
N PRO A 323 5.22 13.06 1.25
CA PRO A 323 6.36 12.51 0.53
C PRO A 323 6.12 12.26 -0.96
N MET A 324 4.88 12.25 -1.42
CA MET A 324 4.49 11.81 -2.77
C MET A 324 3.86 12.94 -3.59
N PRO A 325 3.84 12.85 -4.92
CA PRO A 325 3.18 13.84 -5.75
C PRO A 325 1.66 13.85 -5.52
N ASP A 326 1.01 14.96 -5.87
CA ASP A 326 -0.44 15.11 -5.83
C ASP A 326 -1.16 14.08 -6.70
N SER A 327 -0.52 13.62 -7.77
CA SER A 327 -1.03 12.59 -8.67
C SER A 327 -0.87 11.15 -8.17
N ALA A 328 -0.14 10.91 -7.08
CA ALA A 328 0.14 9.56 -6.59
C ALA A 328 -1.16 8.77 -6.35
N ASP A 329 -1.17 7.51 -6.81
CA ASP A 329 -2.34 6.66 -6.76
C ASP A 329 -1.94 5.19 -6.57
N PRO A 330 -2.47 4.46 -5.56
CA PRO A 330 -2.21 3.05 -5.39
C PRO A 330 -2.49 2.20 -6.63
N LEU A 331 -3.42 2.61 -7.50
CA LEU A 331 -3.71 1.92 -8.76
C LEU A 331 -2.51 1.84 -9.71
N GLN A 332 -1.55 2.77 -9.61
CA GLN A 332 -0.34 2.75 -10.45
C GLN A 332 0.61 1.60 -10.09
N GLY A 333 0.48 1.05 -8.89
CA GLY A 333 1.28 -0.09 -8.42
C GLY A 333 0.75 -1.46 -8.86
N TRP A 334 -0.41 -1.54 -9.53
CA TRP A 334 -1.10 -2.80 -9.78
C TRP A 334 -1.77 -2.84 -11.15
N THR A 335 -1.85 -4.04 -11.74
CA THR A 335 -2.44 -4.23 -13.06
C THR A 335 -3.96 -4.14 -12.98
N LEU A 336 -4.56 -3.18 -13.69
CA LEU A 336 -6.00 -2.93 -13.60
C LEU A 336 -6.86 -4.14 -14.00
N THR A 337 -6.41 -4.97 -14.94
CA THR A 337 -7.12 -6.20 -15.34
C THR A 337 -7.17 -7.26 -14.24
N GLU A 338 -6.18 -7.29 -13.35
CA GLU A 338 -6.17 -8.17 -12.18
C GLU A 338 -7.02 -7.61 -11.03
N VAL A 339 -6.99 -6.29 -10.86
CA VAL A 339 -7.80 -5.57 -9.86
C VAL A 339 -9.29 -5.71 -10.15
N LEU A 340 -9.69 -5.60 -11.43
CA LEU A 340 -11.10 -5.65 -11.85
C LEU A 340 -11.67 -7.06 -11.97
N GLN A 341 -10.99 -8.09 -11.46
CA GLN A 341 -11.50 -9.45 -11.48
C GLN A 341 -12.79 -9.59 -10.62
N PRO A 342 -13.74 -10.49 -10.98
CA PRO A 342 -15.04 -10.63 -10.29
C PRO A 342 -14.98 -11.24 -8.88
N SER A 343 -14.15 -10.72 -7.98
CA SER A 343 -14.02 -11.18 -6.59
C SER A 343 -14.89 -10.39 -5.62
N TYR A 344 -15.33 -9.18 -5.97
CA TYR A 344 -16.00 -8.23 -5.07
C TYR A 344 -17.37 -7.79 -5.60
N GLY A 345 -18.39 -7.82 -4.73
CA GLY A 345 -19.79 -7.57 -5.13
C GLY A 345 -20.13 -6.13 -5.52
N ALA A 346 -19.38 -5.13 -5.04
CA ALA A 346 -19.54 -3.74 -5.47
C ALA A 346 -18.66 -3.47 -6.70
N LYS A 347 -19.12 -3.97 -7.85
CA LYS A 347 -18.38 -3.97 -9.12
C LYS A 347 -17.87 -2.61 -9.63
N HIS A 348 -18.41 -1.49 -9.14
CA HIS A 348 -17.94 -0.15 -9.54
C HIS A 348 -17.16 0.57 -8.44
N ASP A 349 -16.92 -0.08 -7.30
CA ASP A 349 -16.02 0.42 -6.27
C ASP A 349 -14.58 0.06 -6.63
N LEU A 350 -13.91 0.98 -7.33
CA LEU A 350 -12.58 0.75 -7.87
C LEU A 350 -11.53 0.53 -6.76
N TYR A 351 -11.58 1.32 -5.68
CA TYR A 351 -10.62 1.21 -4.58
C TYR A 351 -10.95 0.07 -3.62
N GLY A 352 -12.23 -0.33 -3.50
CA GLY A 352 -12.58 -1.58 -2.84
C GLY A 352 -12.10 -2.81 -3.60
N GLN A 353 -12.21 -2.83 -4.93
CA GLN A 353 -11.61 -3.89 -5.76
C GLN A 353 -10.09 -3.95 -5.61
N LEU A 354 -9.44 -2.78 -5.57
CA LEU A 354 -8.01 -2.70 -5.31
C LEU A 354 -7.64 -3.23 -3.92
N TYR A 355 -8.37 -2.81 -2.87
CA TYR A 355 -8.17 -3.29 -1.51
C TYR A 355 -8.25 -4.82 -1.45
N VAL A 356 -9.31 -5.42 -2.01
CA VAL A 356 -9.52 -6.88 -2.09
C VAL A 356 -8.32 -7.55 -2.74
N HIS A 357 -7.93 -7.07 -3.92
CA HIS A 357 -6.85 -7.65 -4.70
C HIS A 357 -5.53 -7.65 -3.93
N ILE A 358 -5.14 -6.50 -3.38
CA ILE A 358 -3.90 -6.33 -2.63
C ILE A 358 -3.93 -7.14 -1.33
N LYS A 359 -5.06 -7.10 -0.61
CA LYS A 359 -5.24 -7.82 0.66
C LYS A 359 -5.05 -9.31 0.46
N ARG A 360 -5.65 -9.88 -0.59
CA ARG A 360 -5.49 -11.29 -0.96
C ARG A 360 -4.04 -11.64 -1.28
N ASP A 361 -3.37 -10.82 -2.09
CA ASP A 361 -1.98 -11.08 -2.48
C ASP A 361 -1.03 -10.98 -1.26
N LEU A 362 -1.27 -10.01 -0.35
CA LEU A 362 -0.54 -9.87 0.91
C LEU A 362 -0.80 -11.03 1.87
N GLU A 363 -2.05 -11.48 2.00
CA GLU A 363 -2.39 -12.61 2.87
C GLU A 363 -1.77 -13.91 2.36
N THR A 364 -1.83 -14.14 1.04
CA THR A 364 -1.11 -15.24 0.38
C THR A 364 0.38 -15.13 0.64
N PHE A 365 0.99 -13.96 0.41
CA PHE A 365 2.41 -13.73 0.72
C PHE A 365 2.77 -14.11 2.17
N CYS A 366 2.01 -13.63 3.16
CA CYS A 366 2.26 -13.94 4.57
C CYS A 366 2.10 -15.43 4.89
N LYS A 367 1.13 -16.12 4.27
CA LYS A 367 0.98 -17.59 4.38
C LYS A 367 2.14 -18.34 3.72
N ARG A 368 2.64 -17.83 2.59
CA ARG A 368 3.77 -18.42 1.85
C ARG A 368 5.07 -18.31 2.62
N LEU A 369 5.27 -17.28 3.45
CA LEU A 369 6.42 -17.22 4.38
C LEU A 369 6.48 -18.44 5.32
N HIS A 370 5.34 -18.96 5.76
CA HIS A 370 5.27 -20.11 6.67
C HIS A 370 5.45 -21.47 5.97
N THR A 371 5.16 -21.53 4.67
CA THR A 371 5.07 -22.80 3.91
C THR A 371 6.21 -23.02 2.94
N LEU A 372 6.83 -21.94 2.44
CA LEU A 372 8.01 -22.02 1.57
C LEU A 372 9.31 -22.06 2.37
N ASN A 373 10.39 -22.47 1.71
CA ASN A 373 11.76 -22.38 2.21
C ASN A 373 12.44 -21.14 1.65
N LEU A 374 12.20 -19.99 2.26
CA LEU A 374 12.75 -18.71 1.82
C LEU A 374 14.01 -18.33 2.61
N ASN A 375 15.03 -17.82 1.92
CA ASN A 375 16.14 -17.11 2.54
C ASN A 375 16.16 -15.67 2.03
N ILE A 376 15.67 -14.74 2.84
CA ILE A 376 15.60 -13.33 2.50
C ILE A 376 16.77 -12.61 3.15
N SER A 377 17.61 -11.99 2.34
CA SER A 377 18.74 -11.17 2.77
C SER A 377 18.49 -9.71 2.38
N PHE A 378 18.45 -8.81 3.36
CA PHE A 378 17.99 -7.44 3.21
C PHE A 378 19.12 -6.44 3.51
N PHE A 379 19.33 -5.48 2.62
CA PHE A 379 20.46 -4.54 2.66
C PHE A 379 20.06 -3.11 2.31
N LYS A 380 20.91 -2.17 2.74
CA LYS A 380 20.96 -0.80 2.21
C LYS A 380 22.34 -0.48 1.70
N LYS A 381 22.54 -0.57 0.39
CA LYS A 381 23.82 -0.30 -0.29
C LYS A 381 23.59 0.46 -1.59
N ARG A 382 24.55 1.32 -1.95
CA ARG A 382 24.63 1.86 -3.32
C ARG A 382 24.91 0.72 -4.29
N CYS A 383 24.37 0.77 -5.51
CA CYS A 383 24.48 -0.32 -6.50
C CYS A 383 25.93 -0.82 -6.69
N ASN A 384 26.91 0.07 -6.80
CA ASN A 384 28.33 -0.32 -6.94
C ASN A 384 28.87 -1.07 -5.73
N GLY A 385 28.44 -0.69 -4.52
CA GLY A 385 28.80 -1.39 -3.28
C GLY A 385 28.04 -2.71 -3.09
N PHE A 386 26.82 -2.80 -3.64
CA PHE A 386 26.01 -4.01 -3.60
C PHE A 386 26.54 -5.08 -4.57
N ALA A 387 26.86 -4.70 -5.80
CA ALA A 387 27.46 -5.59 -6.80
C ALA A 387 28.76 -6.23 -6.29
N ARG A 388 29.64 -5.42 -5.66
CA ARG A 388 30.88 -5.92 -5.03
C ARG A 388 30.63 -6.89 -3.87
N TYR A 389 29.54 -6.68 -3.11
CA TYR A 389 29.20 -7.56 -2.00
C TYR A 389 28.69 -8.92 -2.49
N ILE A 390 27.82 -8.91 -3.50
CA ILE A 390 27.33 -10.14 -4.13
C ILE A 390 28.47 -10.88 -4.82
N SER A 391 29.39 -10.18 -5.51
CA SER A 391 30.52 -10.83 -6.19
C SER A 391 31.52 -11.48 -5.24
N ASN A 392 31.65 -10.96 -4.01
CA ASN A 392 32.61 -11.44 -3.02
C ASN A 392 32.04 -12.51 -2.08
N THR A 393 30.73 -12.74 -2.12
CA THR A 393 30.12 -13.91 -1.49
C THR A 393 30.08 -15.02 -2.54
N GLU A 394 30.31 -16.29 -2.18
CA GLU A 394 30.29 -17.44 -3.12
C GLU A 394 28.89 -17.72 -3.75
N ARG A 395 28.03 -16.71 -3.86
CA ARG A 395 26.63 -16.76 -4.30
C ARG A 395 26.48 -16.78 -5.83
N ARG A 396 27.48 -17.33 -6.55
CA ARG A 396 27.53 -17.33 -8.02
C ARG A 396 26.79 -18.48 -8.70
N ARG A 397 26.02 -19.29 -7.97
CA ARG A 397 25.29 -20.42 -8.56
C ARG A 397 23.80 -20.05 -8.65
N ASN A 398 23.36 -19.75 -9.87
CA ASN A 398 21.96 -19.63 -10.31
C ASN A 398 21.27 -18.29 -10.01
N LEU A 399 21.85 -17.16 -10.42
CA LEU A 399 21.09 -15.93 -10.63
C LEU A 399 20.40 -16.03 -12.00
N LEU A 400 19.06 -16.06 -12.00
CA LEU A 400 18.24 -15.77 -13.18
C LEU A 400 18.09 -14.26 -13.34
#